data_AF-A0A2M8DU98-F1
#
_entry.id   AF-A0A2M8DU98-F1
#
_cell.length_a   1.000
_cell.length_b   1.000
_cell.length_c   1.000
_cell.angle_alpha   90.00
_cell.angle_beta   90.00
_cell.angle_gamma   90.00
#
_symmetry.space_group_name_H-M   'P 1'
#
loop_
_entity.id
_entity.type
_entity.pdbx_description
1 polymer ?
#
loop_
_entity_poly.entity_id
_entity_poly.type
_entity_poly.pdbx_seq_one_letter_code
_entity_poly.pdbx_strand_id
1 'polypeptide(L)'
;FGYTQEDLKFIMLPMANAGEEATGSMGADAALPVLSSRNKVLYNYFKQLFAQVTNPPIDPIREEIVMSLTSFIGSKPNLLGVDETIPAPRLEAHQPVLSHEDAAKLHHIDKLTQGKYKSKVLDITYPAQHGAAGCEAAIEALHTAADKAVAGGYNVLILSDRAVSAARVAIPALLATAAVHHHLVSAGLRTSTGLVVETGSAREVHHFALLAGYGAEAVYPWLAFDTLAALELPAGVTVKDAHKRFIKAINKGLLKVMSKMGISTYQSYCGSQIFEAVGLNSKFVERYFPGTATQIEGIGLKQVAEEAMRMHAAAFGNDPLLADMLDAGGEYAWRTRGEEHTWTPDSIAKLQHATRANNFNTYKEYAKLINDQTRRQMTLRGLFEIKPVGSPVPLDEVEPAKEVVKRFVTGAMSLGSISTEAHTTLAIAMNRLGGKSNTGEGGEDANRFKVLHGGEKLSEIIGKNRIEADKTMLPGDSLRSRIKQVASGRFGVTAEYLASADQIQIKMAQGAKPGEGGQLPGGKVSEYIGQLRHSVPGVGLISPPPHHDIYSIEDLAQLIHDLKNANPSASISVKLVSEVGVGTVAAGVSKAKADHIVISGFD
;
A
#
# COMPACT_ATOMS: atom_id res chain seq x y z
N PHE A 1 5.54 -3.58 21.52
CA PHE A 1 5.54 -2.95 20.17
C PHE A 1 4.91 -3.80 19.07
N GLY A 2 4.35 -4.99 19.38
CA GLY A 2 3.51 -5.72 18.43
C GLY A 2 4.28 -6.33 17.25
N TYR A 3 5.51 -6.78 17.50
CA TYR A 3 6.25 -7.58 16.53
C TYR A 3 5.70 -9.00 16.56
N THR A 4 5.62 -9.60 15.39
CA THR A 4 5.16 -10.97 15.15
C THR A 4 6.23 -11.75 14.41
N GLN A 5 6.08 -13.08 14.34
CA GLN A 5 6.94 -13.92 13.52
C GLN A 5 6.87 -13.57 12.03
N GLU A 6 5.73 -13.05 11.55
CA GLU A 6 5.58 -12.58 10.17
C GLU A 6 6.38 -11.31 9.89
N ASP A 7 6.42 -10.36 10.83
CA ASP A 7 7.27 -9.18 10.70
C ASP A 7 8.73 -9.59 10.51
N LEU A 8 9.21 -10.54 11.31
CA LEU A 8 10.58 -11.03 11.22
C LEU A 8 10.84 -11.75 9.88
N LYS A 9 9.96 -12.70 9.54
CA LYS A 9 10.14 -13.60 8.41
C LYS A 9 9.88 -12.94 7.06
N PHE A 10 8.78 -12.21 6.93
CA PHE A 10 8.32 -11.65 5.66
C PHE A 10 8.77 -10.22 5.43
N ILE A 11 9.15 -9.47 6.47
CA ILE A 11 9.57 -8.06 6.29
C ILE A 11 11.06 -7.91 6.58
N MET A 12 11.49 -8.18 7.82
CA MET A 12 12.82 -7.80 8.28
C MET A 12 13.94 -8.66 7.67
N LEU A 13 13.75 -9.98 7.57
CA LEU A 13 14.74 -10.88 6.98
C LEU A 13 14.99 -10.60 5.48
N PRO A 14 13.97 -10.37 4.63
CA PRO A 14 14.19 -9.93 3.24
C PRO A 14 14.98 -8.62 3.15
N MET A 15 14.65 -7.64 3.98
CA MET A 15 15.39 -6.36 4.04
C MET A 15 16.85 -6.57 4.46
N ALA A 16 17.10 -7.43 5.45
CA ALA A 16 18.45 -7.75 5.89
C ALA A 16 19.24 -8.57 4.84
N ASN A 17 18.56 -9.40 4.05
CA ASN A 17 19.20 -10.24 3.05
C ASN A 17 19.53 -9.47 1.77
N ALA A 18 18.52 -8.87 1.13
CA ALA A 18 18.65 -8.24 -0.19
C ALA A 18 18.88 -6.72 -0.14
N GLY A 19 18.60 -6.07 1.00
CA GLY A 19 18.57 -4.61 1.08
C GLY A 19 17.42 -3.99 0.29
N GLU A 20 16.33 -4.75 0.15
CA GLU A 20 15.11 -4.40 -0.56
C GLU A 20 13.90 -4.89 0.26
N GLU A 21 12.76 -4.23 0.13
CA GLU A 21 11.53 -4.69 0.77
C GLU A 21 11.06 -6.04 0.19
N ALA A 22 10.20 -6.73 0.93
CA ALA A 22 9.66 -7.99 0.45
C ALA A 22 8.64 -7.79 -0.69
N THR A 23 8.66 -8.72 -1.64
CA THR A 23 7.65 -8.81 -2.69
C THR A 23 6.61 -9.86 -2.32
N GLY A 24 5.33 -9.52 -2.53
CA GLY A 24 4.18 -10.39 -2.27
C GLY A 24 3.28 -10.53 -3.50
N SER A 25 2.19 -11.26 -3.36
CA SER A 25 1.18 -11.42 -4.41
C SER A 25 -0.21 -11.64 -3.80
N MET A 26 -1.24 -11.61 -4.65
CA MET A 26 -2.66 -11.56 -4.27
C MET A 26 -3.08 -10.23 -3.63
N GLY A 27 -4.38 -10.11 -3.36
CA GLY A 27 -5.01 -8.92 -2.77
C GLY A 27 -4.88 -8.88 -1.24
N ALA A 28 -5.18 -7.73 -0.66
CA ALA A 28 -5.23 -7.57 0.80
C ALA A 28 -6.62 -7.97 1.31
N ASP A 29 -6.75 -9.18 1.84
CA ASP A 29 -8.04 -9.76 2.22
C ASP A 29 -8.23 -9.93 3.74
N ALA A 30 -7.27 -9.45 4.52
CA ALA A 30 -7.35 -9.32 5.97
C ALA A 30 -8.36 -8.24 6.39
N ALA A 31 -8.93 -8.38 7.59
CA ALA A 31 -9.89 -7.41 8.12
C ALA A 31 -9.33 -5.98 8.20
N LEU A 32 -10.17 -4.98 7.91
CA LEU A 32 -9.79 -3.57 8.13
C LEU A 32 -9.42 -3.36 9.61
N PRO A 33 -8.42 -2.50 9.91
CA PRO A 33 -7.90 -2.35 11.28
C PRO A 33 -8.98 -2.08 12.32
N VAL A 34 -9.90 -1.15 12.03
CA VAL A 34 -11.00 -0.76 12.93
C VAL A 34 -12.04 -1.87 13.17
N LEU A 35 -12.08 -2.88 12.31
CA LEU A 35 -13.00 -4.01 12.43
C LEU A 35 -12.31 -5.30 12.87
N SER A 36 -10.99 -5.29 13.01
CA SER A 36 -10.23 -6.45 13.47
C SER A 36 -10.52 -6.74 14.95
N SER A 37 -10.57 -8.03 15.29
CA SER A 37 -10.61 -8.48 16.68
C SER A 37 -9.22 -8.51 17.35
N ARG A 38 -8.15 -8.25 16.60
CA ARG A 38 -6.77 -8.22 17.10
C ARG A 38 -6.31 -6.78 17.34
N ASN A 39 -5.39 -6.59 18.29
CA ASN A 39 -4.81 -5.27 18.55
C ASN A 39 -4.00 -4.82 17.32
N LYS A 40 -4.31 -3.63 16.79
CA LYS A 40 -3.57 -3.05 15.66
C LYS A 40 -2.60 -1.99 16.15
N VAL A 41 -1.46 -1.87 15.45
CA VAL A 41 -0.58 -0.70 15.62
C VAL A 41 -1.21 0.49 14.92
N LEU A 42 -1.04 1.69 15.49
CA LEU A 42 -1.66 2.92 14.98
C LEU A 42 -1.31 3.20 13.50
N TYR A 43 -0.14 2.76 13.03
CA TYR A 43 0.26 2.88 11.63
C TYR A 43 -0.77 2.28 10.66
N ASN A 44 -1.43 1.17 11.01
CA ASN A 44 -2.30 0.43 10.10
C ASN A 44 -3.58 1.19 9.71
N TYR A 45 -3.99 2.16 10.52
CA TYR A 45 -5.17 3.00 10.32
C TYR A 45 -4.96 4.09 9.26
N PHE A 46 -3.74 4.27 8.77
CA PHE A 46 -3.42 5.23 7.72
C PHE A 46 -3.14 4.52 6.40
N LYS A 47 -3.64 5.07 5.30
CA LYS A 47 -3.39 4.58 3.93
C LYS A 47 -2.62 5.64 3.16
N GLN A 48 -1.60 5.20 2.40
CA GLN A 48 -0.82 6.10 1.54
C GLN A 48 -1.73 6.63 0.43
N LEU A 49 -1.72 7.94 0.23
CA LEU A 49 -2.32 8.54 -0.97
C LEU A 49 -1.35 8.42 -2.15
N PHE A 50 -1.89 8.50 -3.35
CA PHE A 50 -1.12 8.39 -4.58
C PHE A 50 -1.68 9.30 -5.67
N ALA A 51 -0.86 9.61 -6.66
CA ALA A 51 -1.30 10.43 -7.78
C ALA A 51 -2.04 9.56 -8.80
N GLN A 52 -3.18 10.07 -9.29
CA GLN A 52 -3.89 9.51 -10.42
C GLN A 52 -4.49 10.63 -11.27
N VAL A 53 -4.09 10.68 -12.54
CA VAL A 53 -4.53 11.63 -13.58
C VAL A 53 -4.04 13.07 -13.38
N THR A 54 -4.29 13.70 -12.22
CA THR A 54 -4.02 15.14 -12.00
C THR A 54 -2.55 15.51 -12.10
N ASN A 55 -1.69 14.59 -11.71
CA ASN A 55 -0.25 14.66 -11.79
C ASN A 55 0.30 13.22 -11.89
N PRO A 56 1.51 13.01 -12.40
CA PRO A 56 2.09 11.68 -12.53
C PRO A 56 2.87 11.27 -11.27
N PRO A 57 2.93 9.96 -10.96
CA PRO A 57 4.00 9.42 -10.12
C PRO A 57 5.36 9.47 -10.83
N ILE A 58 6.45 9.33 -10.08
CA ILE A 58 7.84 9.30 -10.58
C ILE A 58 8.35 7.84 -10.56
N ASP A 59 9.28 7.48 -11.45
CA ASP A 59 9.98 6.18 -11.39
C ASP A 59 11.15 6.23 -10.37
N PRO A 60 11.02 5.61 -9.18
CA PRO A 60 12.03 5.73 -8.13
C PRO A 60 13.30 4.91 -8.39
N ILE A 61 13.35 4.16 -9.50
CA ILE A 61 14.48 3.34 -9.90
C ILE A 61 15.21 3.97 -11.08
N ARG A 62 14.47 4.32 -12.14
CA ARG A 62 15.04 4.85 -13.39
C ARG A 62 15.32 6.34 -13.32
N GLU A 63 14.53 7.06 -12.53
CA GLU A 63 14.62 8.51 -12.34
C GLU A 63 15.14 8.84 -10.92
N GLU A 64 15.83 7.90 -10.26
CA GLU A 64 16.38 8.08 -8.89
C GLU A 64 17.23 9.36 -8.78
N ILE A 65 17.92 9.76 -9.86
CA ILE A 65 18.78 10.95 -9.91
C ILE A 65 18.05 12.26 -9.56
N VAL A 66 16.73 12.35 -9.81
CA VAL A 66 15.96 13.54 -9.44
C VAL A 66 15.40 13.49 -8.02
N MET A 67 15.59 12.37 -7.33
CA MET A 67 15.07 12.14 -5.98
C MET A 67 16.15 12.32 -4.91
N SER A 68 15.75 12.66 -3.69
CA SER A 68 16.67 12.83 -2.58
C SER A 68 16.04 12.48 -1.24
N LEU A 69 16.77 11.69 -0.44
CA LEU A 69 16.47 11.41 0.95
C LEU A 69 17.22 12.31 1.93
N THR A 70 17.98 13.29 1.44
CA THR A 70 18.70 14.23 2.28
C THR A 70 17.72 14.98 3.17
N SER A 71 17.98 14.94 4.47
CA SER A 71 17.21 15.61 5.51
C SER A 71 18.09 16.61 6.24
N PHE A 72 17.51 17.77 6.59
CA PHE A 72 18.18 18.77 7.43
C PHE A 72 17.50 18.79 8.80
N ILE A 73 18.24 18.32 9.80
CA ILE A 73 17.78 18.21 11.18
C ILE A 73 18.12 19.50 11.92
N GLY A 74 17.10 20.15 12.49
CA GLY A 74 17.28 21.29 13.38
C GLY A 74 16.60 22.58 12.93
N SER A 75 17.09 23.70 13.45
CA SER A 75 16.55 25.04 13.20
C SER A 75 16.58 25.39 11.71
N LYS A 76 15.48 25.95 11.19
CA LYS A 76 15.34 26.37 9.79
C LYS A 76 15.91 27.78 9.59
N PRO A 77 16.55 28.04 8.44
CA PRO A 77 17.09 29.37 8.14
C PRO A 77 15.97 30.37 7.85
N ASN A 78 16.30 31.65 7.96
CA ASN A 78 15.44 32.73 7.51
C ASN A 78 15.44 32.78 5.97
N LEU A 79 14.31 32.42 5.34
CA LEU A 79 14.18 32.41 3.88
C LEU A 79 14.31 33.80 3.25
N LEU A 80 14.08 34.87 4.01
CA LEU A 80 14.21 36.25 3.56
C LEU A 80 15.59 36.85 3.84
N GLY A 81 16.43 36.13 4.60
CA GLY A 81 17.76 36.57 5.02
C GLY A 81 18.82 36.41 3.93
N VAL A 82 18.55 36.90 2.71
CA VAL A 82 19.47 36.75 1.55
C VAL A 82 20.82 37.44 1.77
N ASP A 83 20.86 38.43 2.65
CA ASP A 83 22.07 39.19 3.02
C ASP A 83 22.76 38.65 4.28
N GLU A 84 22.28 37.55 4.88
CA GLU A 84 22.89 36.95 6.06
C GLU A 84 24.25 36.34 5.71
N THR A 85 25.33 36.97 6.18
CA THR A 85 26.72 36.57 5.88
C THR A 85 27.23 35.42 6.75
N ILE A 86 26.51 35.08 7.83
CA ILE A 86 26.85 34.01 8.77
C ILE A 86 25.61 33.14 8.99
N PRO A 87 25.33 32.14 8.13
CA PRO A 87 24.18 31.27 8.30
C PRO A 87 24.35 30.37 9.53
N ALA A 88 23.23 30.08 10.21
CA ALA A 88 23.22 29.11 11.29
C ALA A 88 23.65 27.72 10.79
N PRO A 89 24.50 26.98 11.54
CA PRO A 89 24.88 25.64 11.16
C PRO A 89 23.64 24.73 11.08
N ARG A 90 23.64 23.80 10.13
CA ARG A 90 22.58 22.81 9.97
C ARG A 90 23.17 21.41 10.00
N LEU A 91 22.47 20.48 10.62
CA LEU A 91 22.84 19.07 10.56
C LEU A 91 22.23 18.47 9.29
N GLU A 92 23.08 18.18 8.32
CA GLU A 92 22.70 17.42 7.14
C GLU A 92 22.82 15.92 7.44
N ALA A 93 21.72 15.20 7.28
CA ALA A 93 21.70 13.75 7.24
C ALA A 93 21.44 13.31 5.79
N HIS A 94 22.32 12.47 5.24
CA HIS A 94 22.19 12.00 3.85
C HIS A 94 20.96 11.09 3.63
N GLN A 95 20.35 10.63 4.72
CA GLN A 95 19.17 9.77 4.74
C GLN A 95 18.44 9.94 6.08
N PRO A 96 17.13 9.67 6.15
CA PRO A 96 16.34 9.86 7.36
C PRO A 96 16.47 8.71 8.36
N VAL A 97 16.93 7.53 7.95
CA VAL A 97 17.12 6.38 8.85
C VAL A 97 18.51 6.43 9.47
N LEU A 98 18.57 6.62 10.78
CA LEU A 98 19.83 6.79 11.51
C LEU A 98 20.41 5.43 11.91
N SER A 99 21.74 5.27 11.80
CA SER A 99 22.45 4.14 12.39
C SER A 99 22.61 4.32 13.91
N HIS A 100 23.09 3.27 14.60
CA HIS A 100 23.43 3.38 16.01
C HIS A 100 24.49 4.47 16.26
N GLU A 101 25.50 4.57 15.39
CA GLU A 101 26.55 5.59 15.48
C GLU A 101 26.01 7.00 15.25
N ASP A 102 25.13 7.19 14.28
CA ASP A 102 24.56 8.52 13.98
C ASP A 102 23.59 8.97 15.08
N ALA A 103 22.79 8.05 15.63
CA ALA A 103 21.98 8.33 16.82
C ALA A 103 22.86 8.70 18.02
N ALA A 104 23.95 7.95 18.26
CA ALA A 104 24.89 8.26 19.34
C ALA A 104 25.55 9.64 19.18
N LYS A 105 25.88 10.05 17.95
CA LYS A 105 26.37 11.41 17.66
C LYS A 105 25.32 12.47 18.00
N LEU A 106 24.05 12.24 17.64
CA LEU A 106 22.96 13.17 17.96
C LEU A 106 22.74 13.32 19.47
N HIS A 107 22.80 12.23 20.24
CA HIS A 107 22.71 12.28 21.71
C HIS A 107 23.83 13.09 22.36
N HIS A 108 25.00 13.17 21.73
CA HIS A 108 26.19 13.88 22.24
C HIS A 108 26.56 15.11 21.39
N ILE A 109 25.60 15.65 20.64
CA ILE A 109 25.87 16.69 19.64
C ILE A 109 26.39 17.98 20.27
N ASP A 110 26.01 18.27 21.50
CA ASP A 110 26.51 19.39 22.29
C ASP A 110 28.02 19.30 22.49
N LYS A 111 28.54 18.13 22.87
CA LYS A 111 29.98 17.90 23.03
C LYS A 111 30.71 17.97 21.70
N LEU A 112 30.15 17.33 20.66
CA LEU A 112 30.76 17.28 19.33
C LEU A 112 30.81 18.66 18.65
N THR A 113 29.88 19.55 18.97
CA THR A 113 29.78 20.89 18.37
C THR A 113 30.20 22.02 19.32
N GLN A 114 30.76 21.69 20.48
CA GLN A 114 31.17 22.66 21.51
C GLN A 114 30.02 23.60 21.92
N GLY A 115 28.81 23.04 22.07
CA GLY A 115 27.61 23.73 22.52
C GLY A 115 26.86 24.51 21.43
N LYS A 116 27.33 24.50 20.18
CA LYS A 116 26.66 25.19 19.05
C LYS A 116 25.36 24.52 18.62
N TYR A 117 25.25 23.21 18.81
CA TYR A 117 24.03 22.44 18.63
C TYR A 117 23.70 21.71 19.91
N LYS A 118 22.43 21.63 20.27
CA LYS A 118 21.99 20.89 21.45
C LYS A 118 20.82 19.97 21.11
N SER A 119 20.85 18.75 21.64
CA SER A 119 19.74 17.83 21.58
C SER A 119 19.13 17.60 22.95
N LYS A 120 17.81 17.35 22.99
CA LYS A 120 17.10 16.97 24.20
C LYS A 120 16.29 15.71 23.93
N VAL A 121 16.51 14.68 24.74
CA VAL A 121 15.64 13.51 24.77
C VAL A 121 14.37 13.85 25.54
N LEU A 122 13.23 13.66 24.89
CA LEU A 122 11.90 13.72 25.46
C LEU A 122 11.35 12.30 25.54
N ASP A 123 11.10 11.84 26.76
CA ASP A 123 10.55 10.51 27.01
C ASP A 123 9.08 10.46 26.58
N ILE A 124 8.75 9.56 25.65
CA ILE A 124 7.38 9.33 25.17
C ILE A 124 6.73 8.12 25.86
N THR A 125 7.19 7.77 27.06
CA THR A 125 6.58 6.76 27.93
C THR A 125 5.91 7.39 29.14
N TYR A 126 4.94 6.67 29.73
CA TYR A 126 4.25 7.09 30.95
C TYR A 126 3.96 5.90 31.87
N PRO A 127 3.70 6.13 33.18
CA PRO A 127 3.44 5.05 34.13
C PRO A 127 2.26 4.17 33.69
N ALA A 128 2.51 2.87 33.52
CA ALA A 128 1.51 1.90 33.08
C ALA A 128 0.30 1.80 34.03
N GLN A 129 0.51 2.10 35.32
CA GLN A 129 -0.55 2.16 36.34
C GLN A 129 -1.64 3.20 36.06
N HIS A 130 -1.35 4.23 35.24
CA HIS A 130 -2.36 5.22 34.85
C HIS A 130 -3.30 4.69 33.75
N GLY A 131 -2.99 3.53 33.17
CA GLY A 131 -3.76 2.90 32.09
C GLY A 131 -3.95 3.82 30.87
N ALA A 132 -4.90 3.46 30.02
CA ALA A 132 -5.19 4.23 28.79
C ALA A 132 -5.56 5.70 29.07
N ALA A 133 -6.19 5.98 30.22
CA ALA A 133 -6.58 7.33 30.62
C ALA A 133 -5.37 8.26 30.86
N GLY A 134 -4.19 7.70 31.19
CA GLY A 134 -2.97 8.47 31.39
C GLY A 134 -2.35 9.02 30.10
N CYS A 135 -2.73 8.50 28.94
CA CYS A 135 -2.10 8.85 27.67
C CYS A 135 -2.28 10.32 27.29
N GLU A 136 -3.49 10.88 27.49
CA GLU A 136 -3.75 12.29 27.18
C GLU A 136 -2.86 13.23 28.01
N ALA A 137 -2.84 13.03 29.33
CA ALA A 137 -2.01 13.82 30.24
C ALA A 137 -0.51 13.68 29.93
N ALA A 138 -0.08 12.51 29.48
CA ALA A 138 1.31 12.29 29.05
C ALA A 138 1.65 13.09 27.78
N ILE A 139 0.73 13.22 26.83
CA ILE A 139 0.90 14.06 25.64
C ILE A 139 0.97 15.54 26.02
N GLU A 140 0.11 16.03 26.91
CA GLU A 140 0.16 17.43 27.38
C GLU A 140 1.47 17.74 28.14
N ALA A 141 1.96 16.78 28.93
CA ALA A 141 3.26 16.89 29.58
C ALA A 141 4.40 16.92 28.55
N LEU A 142 4.28 16.14 27.47
CA LEU A 142 5.23 16.13 26.36
C LEU A 142 5.26 17.47 25.61
N HIS A 143 4.10 18.08 25.35
CA HIS A 143 4.01 19.44 24.79
C HIS A 143 4.74 20.46 25.66
N THR A 144 4.46 20.45 26.97
CA THR A 144 5.13 21.33 27.93
C THR A 144 6.66 21.10 27.95
N ALA A 145 7.10 19.86 27.86
CA ALA A 145 8.51 19.51 27.82
C ALA A 145 9.18 19.98 26.52
N ALA A 146 8.49 19.86 25.38
CA ALA A 146 8.93 20.37 24.10
C ALA A 146 9.08 21.89 24.12
N ASP A 147 8.08 22.63 24.64
CA ASP A 147 8.14 24.09 24.75
C ASP A 147 9.33 24.54 25.60
N LYS A 148 9.52 23.91 26.77
CA LYS A 148 10.67 24.18 27.65
C LYS A 148 11.99 23.87 26.98
N ALA A 149 12.07 22.80 26.19
CA ALA A 149 13.28 22.46 25.46
C ALA A 149 13.58 23.47 24.35
N VAL A 150 12.60 23.88 23.55
CA VAL A 150 12.80 24.90 22.52
C VAL A 150 13.19 26.24 23.16
N ALA A 151 12.51 26.66 24.22
CA ALA A 151 12.86 27.87 24.98
C ALA A 151 14.26 27.79 25.61
N GLY A 152 14.72 26.58 25.96
CA GLY A 152 16.09 26.31 26.44
C GLY A 152 17.17 26.32 25.35
N GLY A 153 16.80 26.61 24.09
CA GLY A 153 17.71 26.66 22.96
C GLY A 153 18.16 25.29 22.46
N TYR A 154 17.36 24.24 22.68
CA TYR A 154 17.62 22.93 22.09
C TYR A 154 17.20 22.93 20.62
N ASN A 155 18.15 22.64 19.73
CA ASN A 155 17.94 22.64 18.28
C ASN A 155 17.37 21.31 17.77
N VAL A 156 17.46 20.24 18.57
CA VAL A 156 16.97 18.91 18.19
C VAL A 156 16.19 18.32 19.36
N LEU A 157 14.95 17.94 19.13
CA LEU A 157 14.16 17.15 20.07
C LEU A 157 14.17 15.69 19.61
N ILE A 158 14.57 14.79 20.51
CA ILE A 158 14.59 13.35 20.27
C ILE A 158 13.42 12.75 21.07
N LEU A 159 12.33 12.37 20.39
CA LEU A 159 11.22 11.66 20.99
C LEU A 159 11.63 10.19 21.16
N SER A 160 11.71 9.69 22.39
CA SER A 160 12.25 8.35 22.67
C SER A 160 11.31 7.48 23.51
N ASP A 161 10.99 6.28 23.01
CA ASP A 161 10.26 5.24 23.75
C ASP A 161 11.17 4.24 24.48
N ARG A 162 12.48 4.53 24.54
CA ARG A 162 13.49 3.61 25.08
C ARG A 162 13.36 3.33 26.58
N ALA A 163 12.61 4.17 27.31
CA ALA A 163 12.30 3.97 28.72
C ALA A 163 11.17 2.96 28.97
N VAL A 164 10.65 2.28 27.94
CA VAL A 164 9.62 1.25 28.08
C VAL A 164 10.09 0.16 29.04
N SER A 165 9.20 -0.26 29.93
CA SER A 165 9.46 -1.30 30.94
C SER A 165 8.13 -1.82 31.48
N ALA A 166 8.13 -2.86 32.32
CA ALA A 166 6.88 -3.35 32.94
C ALA A 166 6.06 -2.22 33.59
N ALA A 167 6.72 -1.21 34.17
CA ALA A 167 6.09 -0.07 34.82
C ALA A 167 5.81 1.14 33.90
N ARG A 168 6.33 1.16 32.67
CA ARG A 168 6.22 2.31 31.75
C ARG A 168 5.77 1.87 30.36
N VAL A 169 4.60 2.32 29.94
CA VAL A 169 4.05 2.07 28.61
C VAL A 169 4.43 3.21 27.66
N ALA A 170 4.66 2.90 26.39
CA ALA A 170 4.94 3.90 25.36
C ALA A 170 3.64 4.53 24.83
N ILE A 171 3.64 5.85 24.64
CA ILE A 171 2.72 6.52 23.72
C ILE A 171 3.08 6.00 22.31
N PRO A 172 2.12 5.61 21.47
CA PRO A 172 2.42 5.22 20.09
C PRO A 172 3.29 6.27 19.40
N ALA A 173 4.45 5.89 18.87
CA ALA A 173 5.45 6.84 18.38
C ALA A 173 4.90 7.79 17.30
N LEU A 174 4.01 7.29 16.44
CA LEU A 174 3.31 8.12 15.45
C LEU A 174 2.45 9.21 16.10
N LEU A 175 1.68 8.87 17.13
CA LEU A 175 0.86 9.83 17.87
C LEU A 175 1.71 10.87 18.59
N ALA A 176 2.78 10.45 19.27
CA ALA A 176 3.69 11.38 19.94
C ALA A 176 4.38 12.33 18.94
N THR A 177 4.80 11.80 17.78
CA THR A 177 5.43 12.59 16.71
C THR A 177 4.48 13.64 16.17
N ALA A 178 3.28 13.24 15.76
CA ALA A 178 2.30 14.17 15.21
C ALA A 178 1.82 15.20 16.24
N ALA A 179 1.56 14.77 17.48
CA ALA A 179 1.14 15.65 18.56
C ALA A 179 2.19 16.74 18.84
N VAL A 180 3.47 16.39 18.94
CA VAL A 180 4.55 17.37 19.16
C VAL A 180 4.77 18.24 17.93
N HIS A 181 4.76 17.64 16.73
CA HIS A 181 4.93 18.39 15.49
C HIS A 181 3.87 19.49 15.35
N HIS A 182 2.59 19.14 15.47
CA HIS A 182 1.50 20.08 15.31
C HIS A 182 1.41 21.11 16.43
N HIS A 183 1.68 20.71 17.68
CA HIS A 183 1.78 21.66 18.79
C HIS A 183 2.85 22.72 18.52
N LEU A 184 4.06 22.30 18.13
CA LEU A 184 5.14 23.23 17.82
C LEU A 184 4.82 24.11 16.59
N VAL A 185 4.07 23.60 15.60
CA VAL A 185 3.61 24.41 14.46
C VAL A 185 2.64 25.49 14.94
N SER A 186 1.61 25.11 15.69
CA SER A 186 0.62 26.05 16.23
C SER A 186 1.22 27.08 17.18
N ALA A 187 2.25 26.72 17.94
CA ALA A 187 2.99 27.62 18.81
C ALA A 187 4.01 28.51 18.07
N GLY A 188 4.23 28.31 16.76
CA GLY A 188 5.26 29.02 16.00
C GLY A 188 6.71 28.62 16.34
N LEU A 189 6.90 27.46 16.95
CA LEU A 189 8.18 26.94 17.45
C LEU A 189 8.81 25.87 16.56
N ARG A 190 8.06 25.27 15.61
CA ARG A 190 8.55 24.13 14.81
C ARG A 190 9.74 24.47 13.92
N THR A 191 9.91 25.73 13.51
CA THR A 191 11.07 26.19 12.74
C THR A 191 12.32 26.35 13.59
N SER A 192 12.20 26.44 14.92
CA SER A 192 13.32 26.64 15.83
C SER A 192 14.05 25.34 16.21
N THR A 193 13.43 24.18 15.98
CA THR A 193 14.01 22.87 16.34
C THR A 193 13.70 21.81 15.29
N GLY A 194 14.57 20.82 15.21
CA GLY A 194 14.34 19.57 14.50
C GLY A 194 13.67 18.52 15.38
N LEU A 195 13.08 17.52 14.73
CA LEU A 195 12.37 16.44 15.40
C LEU A 195 12.92 15.08 14.92
N VAL A 196 13.46 14.31 15.85
CA VAL A 196 14.01 12.97 15.62
C VAL A 196 13.21 11.97 16.45
N VAL A 197 12.89 10.81 15.88
CA VAL A 197 12.11 9.77 16.56
C VAL A 197 13.02 8.56 16.82
N GLU A 198 13.33 8.31 18.09
CA GLU A 198 13.98 7.08 18.54
C GLU A 198 12.90 6.10 19.00
N THR A 199 12.62 5.07 18.20
CA THR A 199 11.45 4.21 18.46
C THR A 199 11.70 2.73 18.28
N GLY A 200 11.08 1.95 19.16
CA GLY A 200 11.01 0.50 19.08
C GLY A 200 9.88 -0.02 18.19
N SER A 201 8.99 0.82 17.66
CA SER A 201 7.84 0.37 16.83
C SER A 201 8.06 0.44 15.32
N ALA A 202 9.03 1.21 14.83
CA ALA A 202 9.28 1.37 13.40
C ALA A 202 10.10 0.20 12.84
N ARG A 203 9.55 -0.51 11.85
CA ARG A 203 10.18 -1.70 11.21
C ARG A 203 9.79 -1.90 9.75
N GLU A 204 8.66 -1.37 9.32
CA GLU A 204 8.19 -1.39 7.93
C GLU A 204 8.39 -0.03 7.27
N VAL A 205 8.58 -0.01 5.94
CA VAL A 205 8.67 1.22 5.13
C VAL A 205 7.54 2.19 5.46
N HIS A 206 6.31 1.68 5.60
CA HIS A 206 5.14 2.48 5.91
C HIS A 206 5.25 3.22 7.26
N HIS A 207 5.88 2.62 8.27
CA HIS A 207 6.08 3.25 9.59
C HIS A 207 6.98 4.47 9.47
N PHE A 208 8.09 4.36 8.72
CA PHE A 208 8.99 5.48 8.47
C PHE A 208 8.34 6.58 7.62
N ALA A 209 7.56 6.19 6.60
CA ALA A 209 6.82 7.15 5.78
C ALA A 209 5.80 7.95 6.61
N LEU A 210 5.07 7.30 7.51
CA LEU A 210 4.14 7.99 8.42
C LEU A 210 4.87 8.93 9.38
N LEU A 211 5.93 8.45 10.05
CA LEU A 211 6.71 9.31 10.95
C LEU A 211 7.25 10.55 10.21
N ALA A 212 7.76 10.38 8.98
CA ALA A 212 8.18 11.48 8.13
C ALA A 212 7.02 12.41 7.78
N GLY A 213 5.91 11.87 7.28
CA GLY A 213 4.72 12.61 6.87
C GLY A 213 4.08 13.45 7.98
N TYR A 214 4.32 13.08 9.24
CA TYR A 214 3.89 13.83 10.42
C TYR A 214 5.03 14.54 11.17
N GLY A 215 6.17 14.76 10.49
CA GLY A 215 7.14 15.79 10.89
C GLY A 215 8.48 15.30 11.44
N ALA A 216 8.75 13.99 11.45
CA ALA A 216 10.06 13.45 11.80
C ALA A 216 11.09 13.73 10.70
N GLU A 217 12.15 14.45 11.04
CA GLU A 217 13.27 14.72 10.11
C GLU A 217 14.22 13.53 10.02
N ALA A 218 14.27 12.70 11.06
CA ALA A 218 14.99 11.44 11.07
C ALA A 218 14.37 10.44 12.06
N VAL A 219 14.62 9.16 11.85
CA VAL A 219 14.12 8.05 12.67
C VAL A 219 15.27 7.11 13.01
N TYR A 220 15.44 6.82 14.30
CA TYR A 220 16.34 5.79 14.80
C TYR A 220 15.54 4.57 15.29
N PRO A 221 15.50 3.46 14.52
CA PRO A 221 14.68 2.29 14.82
C PRO A 221 15.43 1.30 15.73
N TRP A 222 15.69 1.68 16.98
CA TRP A 222 16.60 0.95 17.88
C TRP A 222 16.22 -0.53 18.02
N LEU A 223 14.94 -0.85 18.23
CA LEU A 223 14.52 -2.23 18.43
C LEU A 223 14.59 -3.06 17.14
N ALA A 224 14.41 -2.45 15.97
CA ALA A 224 14.57 -3.17 14.71
C ALA A 224 16.03 -3.63 14.53
N PHE A 225 17.00 -2.78 14.88
CA PHE A 225 18.41 -3.16 14.84
C PHE A 225 18.78 -4.21 15.88
N ASP A 226 18.30 -4.07 17.12
CA ASP A 226 18.55 -5.08 18.17
C ASP A 226 17.91 -6.42 17.79
N THR A 227 16.73 -6.40 17.20
CA THR A 227 16.05 -7.58 16.65
C THR A 227 16.92 -8.24 15.56
N LEU A 228 17.37 -7.48 14.55
CA LEU A 228 18.24 -8.03 13.49
C LEU A 228 19.55 -8.61 14.03
N ALA A 229 20.09 -8.06 15.11
CA ALA A 229 21.29 -8.58 15.76
C ALA A 229 21.04 -9.91 16.49
N ALA A 230 19.80 -10.15 16.94
CA ALA A 230 19.38 -11.36 17.63
C ALA A 230 18.85 -12.47 16.69
N LEU A 231 18.52 -12.15 15.44
CA LEU A 231 18.03 -13.12 14.46
C LEU A 231 19.15 -14.00 13.90
N GLU A 232 18.78 -15.21 13.48
CA GLU A 232 19.63 -16.02 12.61
C GLU A 232 19.68 -15.38 11.22
N LEU A 233 20.82 -14.77 10.90
CA LEU A 233 21.04 -14.11 9.63
C LEU A 233 21.43 -15.10 8.53
N PRO A 234 21.15 -14.80 7.25
CA PRO A 234 21.59 -15.62 6.13
C PRO A 234 23.12 -15.83 6.13
N ALA A 235 23.55 -17.00 5.65
CA ALA A 235 24.97 -17.34 5.59
C ALA A 235 25.80 -16.24 4.89
N GLY A 236 26.87 -15.79 5.55
CA GLY A 236 27.75 -14.74 5.04
C GLY A 236 27.26 -13.30 5.25
N VAL A 237 26.16 -13.07 5.97
CA VAL A 237 25.67 -11.73 6.33
C VAL A 237 26.02 -11.42 7.78
N THR A 238 26.84 -10.39 8.00
CA THR A 238 27.13 -9.91 9.37
C THR A 238 25.99 -9.03 9.90
N VAL A 239 25.92 -8.84 11.23
CA VAL A 239 24.95 -7.90 11.84
C VAL A 239 25.08 -6.49 11.26
N LYS A 240 26.33 -6.04 11.03
CA LYS A 240 26.62 -4.75 10.40
C LYS A 240 26.08 -4.67 8.97
N ASP A 241 26.20 -5.75 8.20
CA ASP A 241 25.63 -5.83 6.85
C ASP A 241 24.11 -5.82 6.89
N ALA A 242 23.50 -6.56 7.84
CA ALA A 242 22.06 -6.59 8.02
C ALA A 242 21.49 -5.20 8.35
N HIS A 243 22.12 -4.45 9.26
CA HIS A 243 21.71 -3.06 9.57
C HIS A 243 21.83 -2.14 8.35
N LYS A 244 22.95 -2.20 7.61
CA LYS A 244 23.13 -1.41 6.39
C LYS A 244 22.11 -1.75 5.31
N ARG A 245 21.81 -3.03 5.12
CA ARG A 245 20.82 -3.51 4.14
C ARG A 245 19.41 -3.12 4.56
N PHE A 246 19.07 -3.23 5.84
CA PHE A 246 17.79 -2.74 6.38
C PHE A 246 17.60 -1.24 6.09
N ILE A 247 18.59 -0.42 6.42
CA ILE A 247 18.60 1.02 6.10
C ILE A 247 18.38 1.24 4.60
N LYS A 248 19.14 0.53 3.74
CA LYS A 248 19.02 0.64 2.29
C LYS A 248 17.61 0.27 1.81
N ALA A 249 17.02 -0.77 2.38
CA ALA A 249 15.67 -1.22 2.03
C ALA A 249 14.61 -0.17 2.40
N ILE A 250 14.70 0.40 3.61
CA ILE A 250 13.79 1.47 4.03
C ILE A 250 13.97 2.71 3.16
N ASN A 251 15.20 3.10 2.83
CA ASN A 251 15.48 4.22 1.93
C ASN A 251 14.85 4.02 0.54
N LYS A 252 15.09 2.86 -0.09
CA LYS A 252 14.44 2.51 -1.36
C LYS A 252 12.91 2.54 -1.25
N GLY A 253 12.38 2.02 -0.14
CA GLY A 253 10.95 2.05 0.14
C GLY A 253 10.40 3.46 0.30
N LEU A 254 11.12 4.38 0.96
CA LEU A 254 10.72 5.77 1.10
C LEU A 254 10.70 6.49 -0.25
N LEU A 255 11.73 6.31 -1.08
CA LEU A 255 11.74 6.82 -2.46
C LEU A 255 10.50 6.33 -3.21
N LYS A 256 10.19 5.04 -3.11
CA LYS A 256 8.98 4.46 -3.73
C LYS A 256 7.69 5.10 -3.21
N VAL A 257 7.53 5.25 -1.89
CA VAL A 257 6.31 5.84 -1.31
C VAL A 257 6.14 7.30 -1.73
N MET A 258 7.21 8.09 -1.71
CA MET A 258 7.19 9.48 -2.16
C MET A 258 6.86 9.59 -3.65
N SER A 259 7.42 8.70 -4.48
CA SER A 259 7.23 8.72 -5.92
C SER A 259 5.79 8.41 -6.33
N LYS A 260 5.00 7.70 -5.51
CA LYS A 260 3.56 7.44 -5.75
C LYS A 260 2.76 8.72 -5.93
N MET A 261 3.14 9.81 -5.26
CA MET A 261 2.50 11.12 -5.37
C MET A 261 3.29 12.09 -6.27
N GLY A 262 4.39 11.62 -6.87
CA GLY A 262 5.29 12.47 -7.67
C GLY A 262 6.17 13.41 -6.82
N ILE A 263 6.46 13.05 -5.57
CA ILE A 263 7.30 13.84 -4.67
C ILE A 263 8.75 13.37 -4.78
N SER A 264 9.67 14.29 -5.08
CA SER A 264 11.08 13.94 -5.29
C SER A 264 11.95 14.00 -4.03
N THR A 265 11.63 14.85 -3.05
CA THR A 265 12.53 15.10 -1.91
C THR A 265 11.89 14.77 -0.56
N TYR A 266 12.67 14.16 0.33
CA TYR A 266 12.23 13.86 1.70
C TYR A 266 11.85 15.12 2.46
N GLN A 267 12.53 16.25 2.19
CA GLN A 267 12.22 17.54 2.78
C GLN A 267 10.81 18.02 2.43
N SER A 268 10.35 17.83 1.19
CA SER A 268 8.97 18.17 0.79
C SER A 268 7.96 17.16 1.33
N TYR A 269 8.36 15.89 1.48
CA TYR A 269 7.50 14.85 2.06
C TYR A 269 7.32 15.01 3.58
N CYS A 270 8.34 15.49 4.29
CA CYS A 270 8.31 15.64 5.74
C CYS A 270 7.24 16.66 6.17
N GLY A 271 6.25 16.22 6.96
CA GLY A 271 5.13 17.05 7.41
C GLY A 271 4.02 17.27 6.38
N SER A 272 4.08 16.61 5.21
CA SER A 272 3.11 16.81 4.12
C SER A 272 1.79 16.02 4.26
N GLN A 273 1.73 15.06 5.18
CA GLN A 273 0.55 14.24 5.46
C GLN A 273 -0.09 13.57 4.20
N ILE A 274 0.70 12.90 3.36
CA ILE A 274 0.20 12.18 2.16
C ILE A 274 -0.46 10.84 2.56
N PHE A 275 -1.48 10.94 3.41
CA PHE A 275 -2.21 9.83 3.97
C PHE A 275 -3.69 10.15 4.15
N GLU A 276 -4.54 9.13 4.10
CA GLU A 276 -5.89 9.18 4.64
C GLU A 276 -6.00 8.26 5.86
N ALA A 277 -6.85 8.63 6.82
CA ALA A 277 -7.16 7.84 7.99
C ALA A 277 -8.49 7.09 7.81
N VAL A 278 -8.46 5.77 8.03
CA VAL A 278 -9.63 4.90 7.94
C VAL A 278 -9.86 4.23 9.29
N GLY A 279 -10.99 4.56 9.92
CA GLY A 279 -11.39 4.03 11.22
C GLY A 279 -10.94 4.84 12.43
N LEU A 280 -10.52 6.09 12.23
CA LEU A 280 -10.20 7.05 13.29
C LEU A 280 -11.28 8.14 13.30
N ASN A 281 -11.78 8.53 14.47
CA ASN A 281 -12.81 9.58 14.52
C ASN A 281 -12.24 11.00 14.29
N SER A 282 -13.10 11.88 13.78
CA SER A 282 -12.73 13.25 13.41
C SER A 282 -12.14 14.03 14.58
N LYS A 283 -12.71 13.91 15.80
CA LYS A 283 -12.19 14.60 16.99
C LYS A 283 -10.73 14.24 17.30
N PHE A 284 -10.36 12.97 17.14
CA PHE A 284 -8.98 12.52 17.35
C PHE A 284 -8.06 13.03 16.25
N VAL A 285 -8.48 12.95 14.99
CA VAL A 285 -7.71 13.41 13.83
C VAL A 285 -7.50 14.93 13.88
N GLU A 286 -8.55 15.71 14.12
CA GLU A 286 -8.47 17.18 14.25
C GLU A 286 -7.49 17.62 15.34
N ARG A 287 -7.41 16.88 16.45
CA ARG A 287 -6.52 17.25 17.56
C ARG A 287 -5.06 16.87 17.32
N TYR A 288 -4.79 15.68 16.77
CA TYR A 288 -3.43 15.12 16.73
C TYR A 288 -2.84 14.98 15.33
N PHE A 289 -3.67 14.96 14.29
CA PHE A 289 -3.31 14.84 12.88
C PHE A 289 -4.10 15.86 12.01
N PRO A 290 -4.16 17.16 12.39
CA PRO A 290 -5.00 18.14 11.71
C PRO A 290 -4.65 18.23 10.23
N GLY A 291 -5.66 18.20 9.37
CA GLY A 291 -5.53 18.22 7.90
C GLY A 291 -5.63 16.84 7.23
N THR A 292 -5.47 15.75 8.00
CA THR A 292 -5.63 14.39 7.46
C THR A 292 -7.10 14.06 7.22
N ALA A 293 -7.42 13.53 6.04
CA ALA A 293 -8.78 13.15 5.71
C ALA A 293 -9.23 11.91 6.49
N THR A 294 -10.46 11.92 7.00
CA THR A 294 -11.10 10.74 7.56
C THR A 294 -12.60 10.72 7.22
N GLN A 295 -13.01 9.78 6.37
CA GLN A 295 -14.42 9.64 5.95
C GLN A 295 -15.13 8.51 6.69
N ILE A 296 -14.36 7.49 7.10
CA ILE A 296 -14.86 6.37 7.88
C ILE A 296 -14.31 6.55 9.30
N GLU A 297 -15.18 7.00 10.20
CA GLU A 297 -14.82 7.19 11.60
C GLU A 297 -14.69 5.87 12.37
N GLY A 298 -14.15 5.95 13.57
CA GLY A 298 -14.06 4.82 14.48
C GLY A 298 -13.43 5.20 15.81
N ILE A 299 -12.28 4.60 16.09
CA ILE A 299 -11.60 4.74 17.37
C ILE A 299 -11.02 6.15 17.58
N GLY A 300 -10.85 6.54 18.83
CA GLY A 300 -10.14 7.78 19.21
C GLY A 300 -9.02 7.50 20.20
N LEU A 301 -8.53 8.56 20.84
CA LEU A 301 -7.38 8.49 21.77
C LEU A 301 -7.51 7.39 22.81
N LYS A 302 -8.68 7.27 23.44
CA LYS A 302 -8.93 6.28 24.50
C LYS A 302 -8.69 4.86 23.99
N GLN A 303 -9.24 4.51 22.83
CA GLN A 303 -9.11 3.18 22.26
C GLN A 303 -7.70 2.93 21.71
N VAL A 304 -7.08 3.92 21.07
CA VAL A 304 -5.67 3.83 20.62
C VAL A 304 -4.75 3.56 21.81
N ALA A 305 -4.96 4.26 22.93
CA ALA A 305 -4.19 4.05 24.16
C ALA A 305 -4.51 2.68 24.80
N GLU A 306 -5.76 2.23 24.72
CA GLU A 306 -6.18 0.91 25.19
C GLU A 306 -5.52 -0.23 24.38
N GLU A 307 -5.42 -0.11 23.06
CA GLU A 307 -4.69 -1.09 22.22
C GLU A 307 -3.20 -1.15 22.60
N ALA A 308 -2.57 0.01 22.83
CA ALA A 308 -1.19 0.09 23.30
C ALA A 308 -1.02 -0.56 24.69
N MET A 309 -1.96 -0.33 25.60
CA MET A 309 -1.98 -0.94 26.94
C MET A 309 -2.17 -2.46 26.90
N ARG A 310 -3.06 -2.97 26.05
CA ARG A 310 -3.25 -4.43 25.88
C ARG A 310 -2.00 -5.09 25.33
N MET A 311 -1.36 -4.45 24.36
CA MET A 311 -0.10 -4.92 23.80
C MET A 311 1.03 -4.89 24.85
N HIS A 312 1.07 -3.87 25.70
CA HIS A 312 1.99 -3.78 26.83
C HIS A 312 1.76 -4.89 27.85
N ALA A 313 0.51 -5.08 28.28
CA ALA A 313 0.12 -6.12 29.23
C ALA A 313 0.41 -7.53 28.70
N ALA A 314 0.23 -7.77 27.40
CA ALA A 314 0.60 -9.05 26.78
C ALA A 314 2.12 -9.28 26.81
N ALA A 315 2.92 -8.26 26.51
CA ALA A 315 4.38 -8.37 26.47
C ALA A 315 5.03 -8.56 27.85
N PHE A 316 4.42 -8.02 28.92
CA PHE A 316 4.87 -8.19 30.31
C PHE A 316 3.98 -9.18 31.09
N GLY A 317 3.15 -9.95 30.39
CA GLY A 317 2.30 -10.97 30.96
C GLY A 317 3.05 -12.29 31.19
N ASN A 318 2.34 -13.26 31.75
CA ASN A 318 2.89 -14.59 32.05
C ASN A 318 2.34 -15.67 31.09
N ASP A 319 2.07 -15.31 29.84
CA ASP A 319 1.60 -16.29 28.85
C ASP A 319 2.75 -17.27 28.51
N PRO A 320 2.64 -18.57 28.86
CA PRO A 320 3.71 -19.52 28.62
C PRO A 320 4.06 -19.71 27.14
N LEU A 321 3.10 -19.47 26.23
CA LEU A 321 3.33 -19.61 24.79
C LEU A 321 4.16 -18.45 24.23
N LEU A 322 4.03 -17.26 24.81
CA LEU A 322 4.72 -16.05 24.38
C LEU A 322 6.00 -15.76 25.18
N ALA A 323 6.31 -16.60 26.17
CA ALA A 323 7.51 -16.45 27.00
C ALA A 323 8.81 -16.46 26.18
N ASP A 324 8.89 -17.38 25.20
CA ASP A 324 10.08 -17.58 24.37
C ASP A 324 9.83 -17.35 22.87
N MET A 325 8.62 -16.91 22.49
CA MET A 325 8.23 -16.74 21.09
C MET A 325 7.31 -15.54 20.88
N LEU A 326 7.43 -14.90 19.72
CA LEU A 326 6.47 -13.89 19.27
C LEU A 326 5.16 -14.55 18.80
N ASP A 327 4.08 -13.78 18.83
CA ASP A 327 2.83 -14.17 18.18
C ASP A 327 3.06 -14.48 16.69
N ALA A 328 2.35 -15.48 16.17
CA ALA A 328 2.56 -15.95 14.80
C ALA A 328 2.23 -14.90 13.74
N GLY A 329 1.44 -13.87 14.08
CA GLY A 329 0.89 -12.92 13.12
C GLY A 329 -0.25 -13.54 12.34
N GLY A 330 -0.34 -13.18 11.07
CA GLY A 330 -1.38 -13.58 10.13
C GLY A 330 -1.96 -12.38 9.39
N GLU A 331 -1.18 -11.31 9.19
CA GLU A 331 -1.62 -10.14 8.42
C GLU A 331 -1.41 -10.36 6.92
N TYR A 332 -0.33 -11.06 6.55
CA TYR A 332 0.07 -11.26 5.15
C TYR A 332 -0.37 -12.61 4.60
N ALA A 333 -0.59 -13.61 5.48
CA ALA A 333 -1.01 -14.94 5.08
C ALA A 333 -1.97 -15.53 6.11
N TRP A 334 -3.01 -16.21 5.63
CA TRP A 334 -3.97 -16.86 6.50
C TRP A 334 -3.30 -17.89 7.42
N ARG A 335 -3.62 -17.83 8.71
CA ARG A 335 -3.20 -18.79 9.74
C ARG A 335 -4.38 -19.14 10.62
N THR A 336 -4.41 -20.37 11.13
CA THR A 336 -5.50 -20.86 12.00
C THR A 336 -5.70 -20.02 13.26
N ARG A 337 -4.65 -19.41 13.81
CA ARG A 337 -4.70 -18.52 14.99
C ARG A 337 -4.32 -17.07 14.65
N GLY A 338 -4.36 -16.71 13.36
CA GLY A 338 -3.92 -15.40 12.87
C GLY A 338 -5.03 -14.36 12.80
N GLU A 339 -4.88 -13.39 11.90
CA GLU A 339 -5.97 -12.48 11.53
C GLU A 339 -7.04 -13.22 10.72
N GLU A 340 -8.26 -12.69 10.73
CA GLU A 340 -9.30 -13.16 9.83
C GLU A 340 -9.00 -12.73 8.38
N HIS A 341 -9.12 -13.67 7.44
CA HIS A 341 -9.02 -13.43 5.99
C HIS A 341 -10.33 -13.78 5.27
N THR A 342 -10.65 -13.00 4.23
CA THR A 342 -11.83 -13.23 3.39
C THR A 342 -11.70 -14.54 2.62
N TRP A 343 -10.50 -14.88 2.14
CA TRP A 343 -10.22 -16.18 1.56
C TRP A 343 -9.69 -17.14 2.63
N THR A 344 -10.42 -18.24 2.84
CA THR A 344 -10.02 -19.30 3.76
C THR A 344 -9.92 -20.62 3.01
N PRO A 345 -9.18 -21.63 3.53
CA PRO A 345 -9.14 -22.95 2.90
C PRO A 345 -10.52 -23.53 2.65
N ASP A 346 -11.46 -23.34 3.59
CA ASP A 346 -12.83 -23.83 3.49
C ASP A 346 -13.62 -23.11 2.40
N SER A 347 -13.55 -21.78 2.32
CA SER A 347 -14.28 -21.02 1.29
C SER A 347 -13.77 -21.36 -0.11
N ILE A 348 -12.46 -21.51 -0.28
CA ILE A 348 -11.83 -21.91 -1.54
C ILE A 348 -12.26 -23.33 -1.92
N ALA A 349 -12.17 -24.30 -0.99
CA ALA A 349 -12.53 -25.69 -1.27
C ALA A 349 -14.00 -25.83 -1.68
N LYS A 350 -14.91 -25.12 -1.00
CA LYS A 350 -16.35 -25.15 -1.33
C LYS A 350 -16.63 -24.52 -2.69
N LEU A 351 -16.01 -23.39 -3.03
CA LEU A 351 -16.16 -22.77 -4.35
C LEU A 351 -15.69 -23.70 -5.48
N GLN A 352 -14.53 -24.33 -5.31
CA GLN A 352 -13.97 -25.26 -6.29
C GLN A 352 -14.87 -26.49 -6.47
N HIS A 353 -15.33 -27.10 -5.37
CA HIS A 353 -16.23 -28.26 -5.43
C HIS A 353 -17.57 -27.91 -6.08
N ALA A 354 -18.18 -26.78 -5.70
CA ALA A 354 -19.45 -26.32 -6.26
C ALA A 354 -19.36 -26.14 -7.79
N THR A 355 -18.28 -25.53 -8.26
CA THR A 355 -18.08 -25.23 -9.68
C THR A 355 -17.77 -26.51 -10.48
N ARG A 356 -16.90 -27.40 -9.97
CA ARG A 356 -16.53 -28.64 -10.67
C ARG A 356 -17.67 -29.66 -10.74
N ALA A 357 -18.43 -29.79 -9.65
CA ALA A 357 -19.55 -30.73 -9.58
C ALA A 357 -20.88 -30.14 -10.09
N ASN A 358 -20.89 -28.87 -10.52
CA ASN A 358 -22.09 -28.11 -10.87
C ASN A 358 -23.20 -28.21 -9.79
N ASN A 359 -22.81 -28.06 -8.52
CA ASN A 359 -23.69 -28.27 -7.36
C ASN A 359 -24.05 -26.95 -6.68
N PHE A 360 -25.29 -26.51 -6.88
CA PHE A 360 -25.79 -25.26 -6.31
C PHE A 360 -25.90 -25.29 -4.77
N ASN A 361 -26.15 -26.44 -4.15
CA ASN A 361 -26.19 -26.53 -2.68
C ASN A 361 -24.82 -26.28 -2.07
N THR A 362 -23.75 -26.85 -2.66
CA THR A 362 -22.38 -26.51 -2.24
C THR A 362 -22.06 -25.04 -2.49
N TYR A 363 -22.57 -24.44 -3.58
CA TYR A 363 -22.42 -23.00 -3.80
C TYR A 363 -23.11 -22.18 -2.70
N LYS A 364 -24.30 -22.58 -2.23
CA LYS A 364 -24.97 -21.92 -1.09
C LYS A 364 -24.15 -22.01 0.19
N GLU A 365 -23.48 -23.13 0.44
CA GLU A 365 -22.56 -23.26 1.58
C GLU A 365 -21.38 -22.29 1.46
N TYR A 366 -20.75 -22.22 0.28
CA TYR A 366 -19.72 -21.22 -0.01
C TYR A 366 -20.24 -19.78 0.18
N ALA A 367 -21.39 -19.46 -0.42
CA ALA A 367 -21.98 -18.13 -0.35
C ALA A 367 -22.33 -17.78 1.10
N LYS A 368 -22.79 -18.75 1.89
CA LYS A 368 -23.00 -18.56 3.34
C LYS A 368 -21.69 -18.29 4.06
N LEU A 369 -20.59 -18.99 3.76
CA LEU A 369 -19.28 -18.69 4.37
C LEU A 369 -18.82 -17.26 4.06
N ILE A 370 -18.93 -16.81 2.81
CA ILE A 370 -18.54 -15.45 2.39
C ILE A 370 -19.51 -14.39 2.91
N ASN A 371 -20.80 -14.69 2.98
CA ASN A 371 -21.80 -13.75 3.49
C ASN A 371 -21.78 -13.69 5.01
N ASP A 372 -21.57 -14.79 5.74
CA ASP A 372 -21.45 -14.76 7.20
C ASP A 372 -20.15 -14.05 7.65
N GLN A 373 -19.15 -13.84 6.77
CA GLN A 373 -18.04 -12.91 7.04
C GLN A 373 -18.51 -11.46 7.24
N THR A 374 -19.68 -11.07 6.73
CA THR A 374 -20.27 -9.78 7.07
C THR A 374 -20.59 -9.69 8.57
N ARG A 375 -20.91 -10.82 9.21
CA ARG A 375 -21.12 -10.93 10.66
C ARG A 375 -19.82 -11.00 11.45
N ARG A 376 -18.72 -11.45 10.83
CA ARG A 376 -17.35 -11.33 11.40
C ARG A 376 -16.77 -9.92 11.27
N GLN A 377 -17.54 -8.98 10.70
CA GLN A 377 -17.16 -7.57 10.55
C GLN A 377 -15.84 -7.38 9.80
N MET A 378 -15.58 -8.07 8.68
CA MET A 378 -14.28 -7.91 8.01
C MET A 378 -14.18 -6.72 7.06
N THR A 379 -15.31 -6.36 6.44
CA THR A 379 -15.40 -5.35 5.38
C THR A 379 -16.50 -4.34 5.72
N LEU A 380 -16.38 -3.10 5.23
CA LEU A 380 -17.39 -2.06 5.45
C LEU A 380 -18.77 -2.47 4.92
N ARG A 381 -18.83 -3.15 3.76
CA ARG A 381 -20.09 -3.65 3.20
C ARG A 381 -20.83 -4.61 4.14
N GLY A 382 -20.10 -5.26 5.06
CA GLY A 382 -20.69 -6.17 6.04
C GLY A 382 -21.44 -5.48 7.17
N LEU A 383 -21.26 -4.17 7.35
CA LEU A 383 -21.97 -3.37 8.34
C LEU A 383 -23.37 -2.92 7.87
N PHE A 384 -23.70 -3.15 6.60
CA PHE A 384 -24.99 -2.76 6.03
C PHE A 384 -25.97 -3.93 6.01
N GLU A 385 -27.24 -3.63 6.28
CA GLU A 385 -28.37 -4.52 6.00
C GLU A 385 -29.25 -3.92 4.90
N ILE A 386 -29.74 -4.77 4.00
CA ILE A 386 -30.67 -4.35 2.95
C ILE A 386 -32.07 -4.26 3.56
N LYS A 387 -32.60 -3.03 3.65
CA LYS A 387 -34.00 -2.80 4.06
C LYS A 387 -34.93 -3.08 2.88
N PRO A 388 -35.85 -4.06 2.98
CA PRO A 388 -36.83 -4.31 1.93
C PRO A 388 -37.75 -3.10 1.73
N VAL A 389 -38.08 -2.79 0.47
CA VAL A 389 -38.99 -1.68 0.11
C VAL A 389 -40.45 -2.14 0.07
N GLY A 390 -40.70 -3.44 0.02
CA GLY A 390 -42.04 -4.03 -0.01
C GLY A 390 -42.00 -5.54 0.16
N SER A 391 -43.11 -6.20 -0.17
CA SER A 391 -43.21 -7.66 -0.16
C SER A 391 -42.27 -8.31 -1.20
N PRO A 392 -41.74 -9.51 -0.94
CA PRO A 392 -40.97 -10.24 -1.94
C PRO A 392 -41.76 -10.48 -3.22
N VAL A 393 -41.08 -10.41 -4.36
CA VAL A 393 -41.65 -10.73 -5.68
C VAL A 393 -41.34 -12.18 -6.07
N PRO A 394 -42.18 -12.82 -6.90
CA PRO A 394 -41.86 -14.09 -7.54
C PRO A 394 -40.53 -14.05 -8.32
N LEU A 395 -39.76 -15.16 -8.31
CA LEU A 395 -38.43 -15.19 -8.93
C LEU A 395 -38.48 -15.07 -10.46
N ASP A 396 -39.57 -15.50 -11.08
CA ASP A 396 -39.84 -15.38 -12.52
C ASP A 396 -40.11 -13.93 -12.97
N GLU A 397 -40.43 -13.02 -12.05
CA GLU A 397 -40.48 -11.58 -12.32
C GLU A 397 -39.09 -10.90 -12.28
N VAL A 398 -38.07 -11.58 -11.73
CA VAL A 398 -36.70 -11.05 -11.65
C VAL A 398 -36.00 -11.19 -13.00
N GLU A 399 -35.17 -10.21 -13.35
CA GLU A 399 -34.32 -10.26 -14.54
C GLU A 399 -33.55 -11.60 -14.62
N PRO A 400 -33.64 -12.33 -15.74
CA PRO A 400 -32.99 -13.64 -15.88
C PRO A 400 -31.48 -13.57 -15.65
N ALA A 401 -30.92 -14.58 -14.98
CA ALA A 401 -29.47 -14.64 -14.69
C ALA A 401 -28.58 -14.51 -15.95
N LYS A 402 -29.04 -14.99 -17.10
CA LYS A 402 -28.36 -14.86 -18.41
C LYS A 402 -28.24 -13.40 -18.91
N GLU A 403 -29.09 -12.50 -18.44
CA GLU A 403 -29.02 -11.06 -18.74
C GLU A 403 -28.16 -10.34 -17.69
N VAL A 404 -28.32 -10.70 -16.41
CA VAL A 404 -27.49 -10.17 -15.32
C VAL A 404 -26.00 -10.44 -15.54
N VAL A 405 -25.63 -11.67 -15.96
CA VAL A 405 -24.23 -12.06 -16.16
C VAL A 405 -23.52 -11.25 -17.27
N LYS A 406 -24.25 -10.64 -18.20
CA LYS A 406 -23.68 -9.76 -19.23
C LYS A 406 -23.07 -8.49 -18.63
N ARG A 407 -23.45 -8.13 -17.41
CA ARG A 407 -22.88 -7.01 -16.63
C ARG A 407 -21.55 -7.39 -15.99
N PHE A 408 -21.23 -8.69 -15.88
CA PHE A 408 -20.02 -9.16 -15.24
C PHE A 408 -18.81 -9.04 -16.16
N VAL A 409 -17.68 -8.72 -15.53
CA VAL A 409 -16.39 -8.57 -16.19
C VAL A 409 -15.36 -9.33 -15.38
N THR A 410 -14.56 -10.21 -16.01
CA THR A 410 -13.39 -10.78 -15.32
C THR A 410 -12.33 -9.70 -15.21
N GLY A 411 -11.73 -9.55 -14.02
CA GLY A 411 -10.69 -8.56 -13.77
C GLY A 411 -9.52 -8.62 -14.76
N ALA A 412 -8.84 -7.49 -14.92
CA ALA A 412 -7.69 -7.34 -15.82
C ALA A 412 -6.46 -8.08 -15.24
N MET A 413 -6.17 -9.28 -15.76
CA MET A 413 -5.03 -10.11 -15.32
C MET A 413 -4.16 -10.42 -16.52
N SER A 414 -2.91 -9.94 -16.50
CA SER A 414 -2.04 -10.03 -17.67
C SER A 414 -1.66 -11.47 -18.02
N LEU A 415 -1.64 -11.78 -19.32
CA LEU A 415 -0.92 -12.96 -19.82
C LEU A 415 0.57 -12.84 -19.43
N GLY A 416 1.09 -13.85 -18.75
CA GLY A 416 2.39 -13.83 -18.07
C GLY A 416 2.25 -13.76 -16.55
N SER A 417 1.29 -13.00 -16.01
CA SER A 417 0.94 -13.10 -14.57
C SER A 417 0.16 -14.39 -14.30
N ILE A 418 -0.80 -14.71 -15.17
CA ILE A 418 -1.51 -15.99 -15.24
C ILE A 418 -1.08 -16.76 -16.50
N SER A 419 -1.32 -18.07 -16.51
CA SER A 419 -0.97 -18.92 -17.65
C SER A 419 -1.86 -18.65 -18.86
N THR A 420 -1.41 -19.12 -20.03
CA THR A 420 -2.17 -19.00 -21.27
C THR A 420 -3.53 -19.70 -21.19
N GLU A 421 -3.60 -20.86 -20.52
CA GLU A 421 -4.81 -21.64 -20.30
C GLU A 421 -5.78 -20.88 -19.42
N ALA A 422 -5.31 -20.30 -18.30
CA ALA A 422 -6.15 -19.51 -17.42
C ALA A 422 -6.73 -18.29 -18.16
N HIS A 423 -5.87 -17.56 -18.89
CA HIS A 423 -6.27 -16.36 -19.60
C HIS A 423 -7.27 -16.66 -20.73
N THR A 424 -7.03 -17.70 -21.52
CA THR A 424 -7.92 -18.10 -22.62
C THR A 424 -9.23 -18.70 -22.11
N THR A 425 -9.19 -19.46 -21.01
CA THR A 425 -10.40 -20.01 -20.37
C THR A 425 -11.34 -18.91 -19.92
N LEU A 426 -10.81 -17.83 -19.32
CA LEU A 426 -11.62 -16.67 -18.93
C LEU A 426 -12.27 -15.99 -20.15
N ALA A 427 -11.51 -15.79 -21.23
CA ALA A 427 -12.05 -15.19 -22.46
C ALA A 427 -13.17 -16.05 -23.07
N ILE A 428 -12.95 -17.34 -23.23
CA ILE A 428 -13.97 -18.28 -23.74
C ILE A 428 -15.22 -18.24 -22.86
N ALA A 429 -15.05 -18.36 -21.53
CA ALA A 429 -16.18 -18.40 -20.61
C ALA A 429 -17.02 -17.12 -20.69
N MET A 430 -16.37 -15.94 -20.65
CA MET A 430 -17.10 -14.67 -20.70
C MET A 430 -17.75 -14.42 -22.06
N ASN A 431 -17.11 -14.82 -23.16
CA ASN A 431 -17.70 -14.72 -24.50
C ASN A 431 -18.94 -15.61 -24.63
N ARG A 432 -18.90 -16.85 -24.11
CA ARG A 432 -20.08 -17.75 -24.06
C ARG A 432 -21.23 -17.16 -23.24
N LEU A 433 -20.91 -16.53 -22.11
CA LEU A 433 -21.90 -15.91 -21.21
C LEU A 433 -22.43 -14.57 -21.73
N GLY A 434 -21.82 -14.00 -22.78
CA GLY A 434 -22.13 -12.66 -23.27
C GLY A 434 -21.61 -11.52 -22.40
N GLY A 435 -20.83 -11.82 -21.35
CA GLY A 435 -20.11 -10.84 -20.54
C GLY A 435 -18.79 -10.43 -21.20
N LYS A 436 -17.85 -9.89 -20.40
CA LYS A 436 -16.57 -9.39 -20.93
C LYS A 436 -15.37 -9.94 -20.15
N SER A 437 -14.30 -10.29 -20.86
CA SER A 437 -12.98 -10.49 -20.27
C SER A 437 -12.04 -9.33 -20.62
N ASN A 438 -10.99 -9.17 -19.83
CA ASN A 438 -9.99 -8.11 -19.97
C ASN A 438 -8.58 -8.72 -20.07
N THR A 439 -7.78 -8.24 -21.02
CA THR A 439 -6.41 -8.74 -21.28
C THR A 439 -5.41 -8.51 -20.16
N GLY A 440 -5.67 -7.52 -19.29
CA GLY A 440 -4.61 -6.95 -18.48
C GLY A 440 -3.50 -6.31 -19.31
N GLU A 441 -2.37 -6.06 -18.67
CA GLU A 441 -1.27 -5.22 -19.17
C GLU A 441 -0.29 -5.96 -20.10
N GLY A 442 -0.60 -7.20 -20.50
CA GLY A 442 0.36 -8.11 -21.10
C GLY A 442 0.33 -8.22 -22.62
N GLY A 443 -0.56 -7.50 -23.29
CA GLY A 443 -0.92 -7.73 -24.69
C GLY A 443 -1.83 -8.95 -24.87
N GLU A 444 -2.20 -9.23 -26.13
CA GLU A 444 -2.97 -10.41 -26.51
C GLU A 444 -2.48 -10.92 -27.87
N ASP A 445 -2.31 -12.24 -28.01
CA ASP A 445 -1.89 -12.86 -29.27
C ASP A 445 -2.91 -12.64 -30.38
N ALA A 446 -2.48 -12.08 -31.51
CA ALA A 446 -3.34 -11.78 -32.65
C ALA A 446 -4.04 -13.01 -33.23
N ASN A 447 -3.45 -14.21 -33.09
CA ASN A 447 -4.13 -15.45 -33.50
C ASN A 447 -5.45 -15.70 -32.76
N ARG A 448 -5.63 -15.11 -31.57
CA ARG A 448 -6.87 -15.19 -30.79
C ARG A 448 -8.00 -14.34 -31.35
N PHE A 449 -7.72 -13.44 -32.30
CA PHE A 449 -8.73 -12.58 -32.94
C PHE A 449 -9.45 -13.28 -34.09
N LYS A 450 -8.90 -14.40 -34.57
CA LYS A 450 -9.50 -15.19 -35.65
C LYS A 450 -10.88 -15.70 -35.23
N VAL A 451 -11.80 -15.70 -36.19
CA VAL A 451 -13.09 -16.36 -36.04
C VAL A 451 -12.84 -17.87 -36.01
N LEU A 452 -13.42 -18.55 -35.02
CA LEU A 452 -13.30 -19.99 -34.83
C LEU A 452 -14.61 -20.65 -35.24
N HIS A 453 -14.52 -21.85 -35.82
CA HIS A 453 -15.67 -22.60 -36.32
C HIS A 453 -16.07 -23.78 -35.41
N GLY A 454 -15.20 -24.15 -34.47
CA GLY A 454 -15.36 -25.31 -33.59
C GLY A 454 -14.58 -26.52 -34.13
N GLY A 455 -13.96 -27.27 -33.21
CA GLY A 455 -13.09 -28.39 -33.52
C GLY A 455 -11.59 -28.05 -33.56
N GLU A 456 -11.23 -26.78 -33.76
CA GLU A 456 -9.84 -26.33 -33.67
C GLU A 456 -9.29 -26.53 -32.26
N LYS A 457 -8.01 -26.86 -32.15
CA LYS A 457 -7.32 -26.97 -30.86
C LYS A 457 -6.62 -25.68 -30.50
N LEU A 458 -6.53 -25.40 -29.21
CA LEU A 458 -5.77 -24.25 -28.72
C LEU A 458 -4.31 -24.32 -29.18
N SER A 459 -3.71 -25.52 -29.18
CA SER A 459 -2.35 -25.75 -29.69
C SER A 459 -2.18 -25.41 -31.18
N GLU A 460 -3.22 -25.53 -32.00
CA GLU A 460 -3.21 -25.18 -33.42
C GLU A 460 -3.31 -23.66 -33.64
N ILE A 461 -3.93 -22.95 -32.69
CA ILE A 461 -4.16 -21.51 -32.78
C ILE A 461 -2.97 -20.72 -32.26
N ILE A 462 -2.47 -21.05 -31.06
CA ILE A 462 -1.41 -20.29 -30.37
C ILE A 462 -0.09 -21.05 -30.27
N GLY A 463 -0.04 -22.31 -30.71
CA GLY A 463 1.17 -23.13 -30.75
C GLY A 463 1.31 -24.10 -29.57
N LYS A 464 1.65 -25.35 -29.87
CA LYS A 464 1.81 -26.45 -28.88
C LYS A 464 2.85 -26.15 -27.79
N ASN A 465 3.90 -25.39 -28.11
CA ASN A 465 4.95 -25.04 -27.15
C ASN A 465 4.59 -23.80 -26.29
N ARG A 466 3.35 -23.30 -26.38
CA ARG A 466 2.86 -22.12 -25.62
C ARG A 466 1.83 -22.48 -24.55
N ILE A 467 1.48 -23.76 -24.46
CA ILE A 467 0.48 -24.29 -23.55
C ILE A 467 0.94 -25.60 -22.93
N GLU A 468 0.50 -25.85 -21.70
CA GLU A 468 0.65 -27.10 -20.96
C GLU A 468 -0.57 -28.02 -21.13
N ALA A 469 -1.76 -27.43 -21.34
CA ALA A 469 -2.99 -28.18 -21.53
C ALA A 469 -3.75 -27.71 -22.77
N ASP A 470 -4.04 -28.65 -23.67
CA ASP A 470 -4.77 -28.38 -24.90
C ASP A 470 -6.28 -28.41 -24.68
N LYS A 471 -7.00 -27.63 -25.50
CA LYS A 471 -8.46 -27.52 -25.45
C LYS A 471 -9.01 -27.45 -26.86
N THR A 472 -10.01 -28.29 -27.15
CA THR A 472 -10.78 -28.21 -28.39
C THR A 472 -11.88 -27.15 -28.24
N MET A 473 -11.95 -26.24 -29.21
CA MET A 473 -12.93 -25.18 -29.27
C MET A 473 -14.31 -25.75 -29.63
N LEU A 474 -15.35 -25.24 -28.99
CA LEU A 474 -16.73 -25.52 -29.35
C LEU A 474 -17.22 -24.51 -30.40
N PRO A 475 -18.25 -24.85 -31.20
CA PRO A 475 -18.89 -23.88 -32.08
C PRO A 475 -19.32 -22.62 -31.32
N GLY A 476 -18.96 -21.44 -31.82
CA GLY A 476 -19.25 -20.15 -31.19
C GLY A 476 -18.23 -19.69 -30.13
N ASP A 477 -17.18 -20.47 -29.85
CA ASP A 477 -16.10 -20.02 -28.98
C ASP A 477 -15.32 -18.86 -29.60
N SER A 478 -14.87 -17.95 -28.73
CA SER A 478 -13.93 -16.91 -29.09
C SER A 478 -12.86 -16.77 -28.01
N LEU A 479 -11.61 -16.72 -28.45
CA LEU A 479 -10.45 -16.52 -27.59
C LEU A 479 -10.14 -15.04 -27.35
N ARG A 480 -10.79 -14.12 -28.08
CA ARG A 480 -10.57 -12.67 -28.02
C ARG A 480 -11.11 -12.10 -26.72
N SER A 481 -10.29 -11.35 -25.99
CA SER A 481 -10.80 -10.56 -24.87
C SER A 481 -11.51 -9.30 -25.37
N ARG A 482 -12.74 -9.06 -24.92
CA ARG A 482 -13.54 -7.91 -25.38
C ARG A 482 -12.98 -6.58 -24.88
N ILE A 483 -12.36 -6.57 -23.69
CA ILE A 483 -11.70 -5.40 -23.13
C ILE A 483 -10.19 -5.51 -23.34
N LYS A 484 -9.60 -4.48 -23.94
CA LYS A 484 -8.17 -4.36 -24.18
C LYS A 484 -7.59 -3.28 -23.29
N GLN A 485 -6.59 -3.62 -22.47
CA GLN A 485 -5.99 -2.64 -21.56
C GLN A 485 -4.84 -1.89 -22.24
N VAL A 486 -4.73 -0.60 -21.93
CA VAL A 486 -3.61 0.29 -22.23
C VAL A 486 -3.05 0.77 -20.90
N ALA A 487 -1.85 0.30 -20.55
CA ALA A 487 -1.15 0.62 -19.30
C ALA A 487 0.21 1.27 -19.61
N SER A 488 0.88 1.82 -18.60
CA SER A 488 2.10 2.62 -18.73
C SER A 488 3.19 1.98 -19.61
N GLY A 489 3.44 0.68 -19.48
CA GLY A 489 4.45 -0.02 -20.28
C GLY A 489 4.10 -0.24 -21.75
N ARG A 490 2.85 0.02 -22.18
CA ARG A 490 2.32 -0.19 -23.55
C ARG A 490 2.62 -1.58 -24.15
N PHE A 491 2.85 -2.58 -23.30
CA PHE A 491 3.17 -3.93 -23.76
C PHE A 491 2.05 -4.51 -24.62
N GLY A 492 2.41 -4.92 -25.84
CA GLY A 492 1.49 -5.53 -26.81
C GLY A 492 0.38 -4.59 -27.31
N VAL A 493 0.50 -3.28 -27.10
CA VAL A 493 -0.45 -2.30 -27.62
C VAL A 493 -0.10 -1.97 -29.08
N THR A 494 -0.83 -2.56 -30.01
CA THR A 494 -0.68 -2.37 -31.46
C THR A 494 -1.99 -1.87 -32.09
N ALA A 495 -1.95 -1.40 -33.34
CA ALA A 495 -3.17 -1.00 -34.06
C ALA A 495 -4.19 -2.14 -34.18
N GLU A 496 -3.74 -3.36 -34.51
CA GLU A 496 -4.59 -4.55 -34.58
C GLU A 496 -5.18 -4.91 -33.21
N TYR A 497 -4.38 -4.83 -32.15
CA TYR A 497 -4.84 -5.05 -30.77
C TYR A 497 -5.97 -4.08 -30.39
N LEU A 498 -5.80 -2.78 -30.66
CA LEU A 498 -6.81 -1.76 -30.37
C LEU A 498 -8.06 -1.93 -31.24
N ALA A 499 -7.89 -2.22 -32.53
CA ALA A 499 -9.00 -2.47 -33.46
C ALA A 499 -9.83 -3.71 -33.08
N SER A 500 -9.22 -4.69 -32.40
CA SER A 500 -9.91 -5.90 -31.93
C SER A 500 -10.78 -5.69 -30.69
N ALA A 501 -10.77 -4.50 -30.07
CA ALA A 501 -11.44 -4.23 -28.81
C ALA A 501 -12.93 -3.85 -29.00
N ASP A 502 -13.79 -4.29 -28.08
CA ASP A 502 -15.13 -3.70 -27.90
C ASP A 502 -15.07 -2.55 -26.87
N GLN A 503 -14.08 -2.60 -25.98
CA GLN A 503 -13.77 -1.56 -25.02
C GLN A 503 -12.26 -1.48 -24.80
N ILE A 504 -11.72 -0.27 -24.74
CA ILE A 504 -10.33 -0.02 -24.37
C ILE A 504 -10.30 0.52 -22.94
N GLN A 505 -9.44 -0.04 -22.09
CA GLN A 505 -9.29 0.40 -20.70
C GLN A 505 -7.93 1.06 -20.48
N ILE A 506 -7.93 2.36 -20.18
CA ILE A 506 -6.76 3.08 -19.69
C ILE A 506 -6.58 2.70 -18.22
N LYS A 507 -5.46 2.06 -17.87
CA LYS A 507 -5.15 1.66 -16.50
C LYS A 507 -4.28 2.71 -15.82
N MET A 508 -4.90 3.64 -15.09
CA MET A 508 -4.13 4.58 -14.28
C MET A 508 -3.49 3.90 -13.06
N ALA A 509 -4.25 3.06 -12.36
CA ALA A 509 -3.79 2.39 -11.15
C ALA A 509 -4.48 1.04 -10.89
N GLN A 510 -4.02 0.31 -9.87
CA GLN A 510 -4.65 -0.90 -9.32
C GLN A 510 -4.57 -0.93 -7.79
N GLY A 511 -5.57 -1.51 -7.13
CA GLY A 511 -5.71 -1.53 -5.67
C GLY A 511 -4.52 -2.08 -4.90
N ALA A 512 -3.95 -3.19 -5.39
CA ALA A 512 -2.83 -3.86 -4.72
C ALA A 512 -1.53 -3.03 -4.68
N LYS A 513 -1.36 -2.04 -5.57
CA LYS A 513 -0.15 -1.20 -5.66
C LYS A 513 -0.41 0.09 -6.43
N PRO A 514 -1.19 1.01 -5.85
CA PRO A 514 -1.49 2.27 -6.50
C PRO A 514 -0.25 3.19 -6.51
N GLY A 515 -0.13 4.04 -7.53
CA GLY A 515 1.05 4.88 -7.75
C GLY A 515 2.31 4.13 -8.21
N GLU A 516 2.19 2.85 -8.57
CA GLU A 516 3.31 2.01 -9.04
C GLU A 516 2.98 1.30 -10.36
N GLY A 517 4.02 0.88 -11.09
CA GLY A 517 3.89 0.14 -12.34
C GLY A 517 3.61 -1.36 -12.18
N GLY A 518 3.13 -1.98 -13.27
CA GLY A 518 3.06 -3.44 -13.42
C GLY A 518 4.42 -4.11 -13.19
N GLN A 519 4.43 -5.34 -12.66
CA GLN A 519 5.66 -6.10 -12.40
C GLN A 519 5.48 -7.53 -12.91
N LEU A 520 6.46 -8.03 -13.66
CA LEU A 520 6.56 -9.41 -14.09
C LEU A 520 8.00 -9.91 -13.90
N PRO A 521 8.24 -10.88 -13.00
CA PRO A 521 9.58 -11.44 -12.79
C PRO A 521 10.16 -12.04 -14.07
N GLY A 522 11.47 -11.91 -14.25
CA GLY A 522 12.17 -12.35 -15.47
C GLY A 522 11.98 -13.84 -15.79
N GLY A 523 11.93 -14.69 -14.76
CA GLY A 523 11.66 -16.13 -14.92
C GLY A 523 10.27 -16.46 -15.50
N LYS A 524 9.34 -15.50 -15.54
CA LYS A 524 8.03 -15.65 -16.19
C LYS A 524 7.96 -15.02 -17.57
N VAL A 525 9.01 -14.31 -18.00
CA VAL A 525 9.13 -13.72 -19.33
C VAL A 525 9.68 -14.78 -20.27
N SER A 526 8.85 -15.78 -20.59
CA SER A 526 9.19 -16.79 -21.58
C SER A 526 9.38 -16.16 -22.97
N GLU A 527 9.89 -16.93 -23.92
CA GLU A 527 10.04 -16.43 -25.30
C GLU A 527 8.69 -15.98 -25.89
N TYR A 528 7.58 -16.66 -25.55
CA TYR A 528 6.24 -16.23 -25.94
C TYR A 528 5.85 -14.88 -25.34
N ILE A 529 6.08 -14.70 -24.04
CA ILE A 529 5.73 -13.44 -23.37
C ILE A 529 6.63 -12.31 -23.88
N GLY A 530 7.92 -12.57 -24.11
CA GLY A 530 8.84 -11.63 -24.74
C GLY A 530 8.35 -11.21 -26.13
N GLN A 531 7.94 -12.17 -26.96
CA GLN A 531 7.38 -11.90 -28.28
C GLN A 531 6.13 -11.00 -28.21
N LEU A 532 5.15 -11.34 -27.37
CA LEU A 532 3.90 -10.59 -27.23
C LEU A 532 4.10 -9.16 -26.73
N ARG A 533 5.12 -8.96 -25.88
CA ARG A 533 5.41 -7.66 -25.25
C ARG A 533 6.47 -6.86 -25.98
N HIS A 534 7.02 -7.40 -27.08
CA HIS A 534 8.17 -6.84 -27.78
C HIS A 534 9.36 -6.60 -26.82
N SER A 535 9.59 -7.54 -25.91
CA SER A 535 10.62 -7.48 -24.88
C SER A 535 11.59 -8.65 -24.96
N VAL A 536 12.69 -8.56 -24.20
CA VAL A 536 13.72 -9.61 -24.17
C VAL A 536 13.29 -10.76 -23.26
N PRO A 537 13.32 -12.02 -23.72
CA PRO A 537 13.03 -13.19 -22.88
C PRO A 537 13.98 -13.28 -21.67
N GLY A 538 13.46 -13.70 -20.51
CA GLY A 538 14.20 -13.85 -19.26
C GLY A 538 14.46 -12.55 -18.49
N VAL A 539 14.21 -11.38 -19.08
CA VAL A 539 14.42 -10.08 -18.43
C VAL A 539 13.17 -9.65 -17.68
N GLY A 540 13.31 -9.26 -16.41
CA GLY A 540 12.19 -8.77 -15.59
C GLY A 540 11.59 -7.50 -16.17
N LEU A 541 10.25 -7.41 -16.19
CA LEU A 541 9.52 -6.26 -16.70
C LEU A 541 8.87 -5.51 -15.54
N ILE A 542 9.43 -4.34 -15.23
CA ILE A 542 8.84 -3.37 -14.31
C ILE A 542 8.34 -2.22 -15.19
N SER A 543 7.03 -2.02 -15.30
CA SER A 543 6.51 -0.88 -16.06
C SER A 543 6.83 0.44 -15.33
N PRO A 544 6.98 1.56 -16.05
CA PRO A 544 7.03 2.87 -15.41
C PRO A 544 5.78 3.07 -14.54
N PRO A 545 5.87 3.75 -13.38
CA PRO A 545 4.69 4.13 -12.61
C PRO A 545 3.73 5.04 -13.41
N PRO A 546 4.19 6.10 -14.09
CA PRO A 546 3.30 6.96 -14.86
C PRO A 546 3.06 6.42 -16.27
N HIS A 547 1.95 6.83 -16.86
CA HIS A 547 1.84 6.92 -18.30
C HIS A 547 2.66 8.15 -18.76
N HIS A 548 3.71 7.96 -19.56
CA HIS A 548 4.55 9.08 -20.01
C HIS A 548 3.85 10.04 -21.00
N ASP A 549 2.64 9.70 -21.43
CA ASP A 549 1.73 10.51 -22.22
C ASP A 549 0.51 10.99 -21.41
N ILE A 550 0.56 10.91 -20.07
CA ILE A 550 -0.46 11.45 -19.16
C ILE A 550 0.21 12.09 -17.95
N TYR A 551 0.49 13.39 -18.01
CA TYR A 551 1.00 14.19 -16.89
C TYR A 551 -0.04 15.15 -16.31
N SER A 552 -1.22 15.20 -16.90
CA SER A 552 -2.34 16.04 -16.49
C SER A 552 -3.68 15.47 -16.98
N ILE A 553 -4.78 16.13 -16.63
CA ILE A 553 -6.13 15.73 -17.07
C ILE A 553 -6.33 15.97 -18.58
N GLU A 554 -5.71 17.01 -19.13
CA GLU A 554 -5.75 17.32 -20.55
C GLU A 554 -4.97 16.29 -21.39
N ASP A 555 -3.86 15.77 -20.86
CA ASP A 555 -3.13 14.68 -21.52
C ASP A 555 -3.95 13.38 -21.54
N LEU A 556 -4.68 13.08 -20.46
CA LEU A 556 -5.63 11.96 -20.45
C LEU A 556 -6.71 12.17 -21.53
N ALA A 557 -7.23 13.39 -21.67
CA ALA A 557 -8.22 13.70 -22.70
C ALA A 557 -7.65 13.48 -24.11
N GLN A 558 -6.38 13.81 -24.33
CA GLN A 558 -5.69 13.53 -25.60
C GLN A 558 -5.58 12.02 -25.84
N LEU A 559 -5.16 11.22 -24.86
CA LEU A 559 -5.11 9.76 -25.03
C LEU A 559 -6.49 9.16 -25.30
N ILE A 560 -7.54 9.63 -24.63
CA ILE A 560 -8.92 9.20 -24.91
C ILE A 560 -9.30 9.52 -26.37
N HIS A 561 -8.94 10.71 -26.85
CA HIS A 561 -9.17 11.10 -28.24
C HIS A 561 -8.43 10.17 -29.22
N ASP A 562 -7.15 9.89 -28.97
CA ASP A 562 -6.33 9.03 -29.81
C ASP A 562 -6.88 7.60 -29.87
N LEU A 563 -7.30 7.04 -28.73
CA LEU A 563 -7.88 5.69 -28.68
C LEU A 563 -9.23 5.60 -29.39
N LYS A 564 -10.05 6.65 -29.32
CA LYS A 564 -11.31 6.73 -30.10
C LYS A 564 -11.06 6.86 -31.60
N ASN A 565 -9.98 7.52 -32.01
CA ASN A 565 -9.58 7.56 -33.42
C ASN A 565 -9.02 6.22 -33.91
N ALA A 566 -8.26 5.52 -33.06
CA ALA A 566 -7.71 4.20 -33.37
C ALA A 566 -8.80 3.13 -33.51
N ASN A 567 -9.87 3.21 -32.72
CA ASN A 567 -11.04 2.36 -32.85
C ASN A 567 -12.34 3.14 -32.53
N PRO A 568 -13.03 3.69 -33.55
CA PRO A 568 -14.25 4.47 -33.37
C PRO A 568 -15.43 3.71 -32.77
N SER A 569 -15.39 2.37 -32.78
CA SER A 569 -16.45 1.51 -32.27
C SER A 569 -16.26 1.11 -30.79
N ALA A 570 -15.05 1.26 -30.26
CA ALA A 570 -14.74 0.87 -28.89
C ALA A 570 -15.13 1.96 -27.90
N SER A 571 -15.75 1.56 -26.79
CA SER A 571 -15.89 2.43 -25.62
C SER A 571 -14.57 2.58 -24.88
N ILE A 572 -14.33 3.72 -24.24
CA ILE A 572 -13.15 3.98 -23.42
C ILE A 572 -13.53 3.93 -21.94
N SER A 573 -12.80 3.11 -21.17
CA SER A 573 -12.90 3.07 -19.72
C SER A 573 -11.60 3.54 -19.07
N VAL A 574 -11.70 4.26 -17.95
CA VAL A 574 -10.52 4.65 -17.15
C VAL A 574 -10.61 3.95 -15.80
N LYS A 575 -9.58 3.17 -15.48
CA LYS A 575 -9.47 2.45 -14.20
C LYS A 575 -8.68 3.28 -13.20
N LEU A 576 -9.39 3.73 -12.17
CA LEU A 576 -8.89 4.45 -11.01
C LEU A 576 -8.89 3.53 -9.77
N VAL A 577 -8.28 4.00 -8.70
CA VAL A 577 -8.30 3.34 -7.38
C VAL A 577 -8.96 4.28 -6.37
N SER A 578 -9.74 3.70 -5.47
CA SER A 578 -10.44 4.43 -4.42
C SER A 578 -9.46 5.05 -3.43
N GLU A 579 -9.60 6.35 -3.21
CA GLU A 579 -8.96 7.15 -2.15
C GLU A 579 -9.79 8.44 -2.00
N VAL A 580 -9.58 9.20 -0.92
CA VAL A 580 -10.14 10.54 -0.79
C VAL A 580 -9.79 11.40 -2.01
N GLY A 581 -10.78 12.11 -2.57
CA GLY A 581 -10.59 12.95 -3.75
C GLY A 581 -10.82 12.26 -5.10
N VAL A 582 -10.98 10.92 -5.14
CA VAL A 582 -11.26 10.19 -6.39
C VAL A 582 -12.51 10.70 -7.13
N GLY A 583 -13.50 11.24 -6.41
CA GLY A 583 -14.69 11.85 -7.01
C GLY A 583 -14.37 13.08 -7.87
N THR A 584 -13.43 13.92 -7.44
CA THR A 584 -12.96 15.09 -8.20
C THR A 584 -12.23 14.64 -9.46
N VAL A 585 -11.36 13.65 -9.34
CA VAL A 585 -10.65 13.04 -10.49
C VAL A 585 -11.65 12.44 -11.48
N ALA A 586 -12.63 11.68 -10.98
CA ALA A 586 -13.68 11.06 -11.81
C ALA A 586 -14.47 12.10 -12.60
N ALA A 587 -14.80 13.26 -12.01
CA ALA A 587 -15.46 14.35 -12.73
C ALA A 587 -14.59 14.88 -13.88
N GLY A 588 -13.28 15.04 -13.66
CA GLY A 588 -12.32 15.37 -14.72
C GLY A 588 -12.30 14.32 -15.84
N VAL A 589 -12.21 13.04 -15.47
CA VAL A 589 -12.22 11.91 -16.41
C VAL A 589 -13.49 11.88 -17.27
N SER A 590 -14.66 12.15 -16.69
CA SER A 590 -15.90 12.28 -17.46
C SER A 590 -15.87 13.47 -18.43
N LYS A 591 -15.32 14.61 -18.02
CA LYS A 591 -15.14 15.79 -18.91
C LYS A 591 -14.17 15.50 -20.05
N ALA A 592 -13.17 14.65 -19.81
CA ALA A 592 -12.22 14.14 -20.79
C ALA A 592 -12.83 13.10 -21.77
N LYS A 593 -14.15 12.87 -21.72
CA LYS A 593 -14.93 12.02 -22.64
C LYS A 593 -14.69 10.52 -22.50
N ALA A 594 -14.28 10.05 -21.32
CA ALA A 594 -14.34 8.62 -21.01
C ALA A 594 -15.81 8.15 -20.97
N ASP A 595 -16.08 6.96 -21.48
CA ASP A 595 -17.43 6.38 -21.53
C ASP A 595 -17.75 5.60 -20.24
N HIS A 596 -16.71 5.09 -19.56
CA HIS A 596 -16.83 4.39 -18.28
C HIS A 596 -15.71 4.75 -17.31
N ILE A 597 -16.02 4.71 -16.02
CA ILE A 597 -15.04 4.82 -14.93
C ILE A 597 -15.11 3.56 -14.09
N VAL A 598 -13.96 2.96 -13.83
CA VAL A 598 -13.83 1.79 -12.94
C VAL A 598 -13.11 2.24 -11.67
N ILE A 599 -13.78 2.13 -10.52
CA ILE A 599 -13.17 2.37 -9.22
C ILE A 599 -12.76 1.02 -8.64
N SER A 600 -11.45 0.82 -8.46
CA SER A 600 -10.92 -0.37 -7.82
C SER A 600 -10.79 -0.14 -6.31
N GLY A 601 -11.17 -1.13 -5.49
CA GLY A 601 -10.88 -1.12 -4.06
C GLY A 601 -9.37 -1.25 -3.78
N PHE A 602 -9.01 -1.21 -2.50
CA PHE A 602 -7.63 -1.48 -2.06
C PHE A 602 -7.29 -2.99 -2.09
N ASP A 603 -8.32 -3.83 -2.10
CA ASP A 603 -8.29 -5.29 -2.00
C ASP A 603 -8.05 -6.02 -3.33
#